data_AF-A0A836S644-F1
#
_entry.id   AF-A0A836S644-F1
#
_cell.length_a   1.000
_cell.length_b   1.000
_cell.length_c   1.000
_cell.angle_alpha   90.00
_cell.angle_beta   90.00
_cell.angle_gamma   90.00
#
_symmetry.space_group_name_H-M   'P 1'
#
loop_
_entity.id
_entity.type
_entity.pdbx_description
1 polymer ?
#
loop_
_entity_poly.entity_id
_entity_poly.type
_entity_poly.pdbx_seq_one_letter_code
_entity_poly.pdbx_strand_id
1 'polypeptide(L)'
;MVKFILAFITLYGLSFTIWGTIGILRYLSEAFHRYTSAPTRQLLALVLAPCVAFVLYEFILAPISMAAQAMVQAGDANSLLVLPNPWITYVLPGFLWVLAAILLSRITVGILHKVFSASDVLLFSVLYWFLYYYFGSIAATQLPEAGLFQNLTYFLLAITGSWYGGRYLVEHLTLIYRRDEQDSTKNTQALQARVELKDVAVLIAAYNEEKTIHLCLDALKKVVPMSNVFVGSDGSTDNTVETVKQWECNIADIQPNGGKARALQYLIDHFEICDRYKAILLMDADSEIDENYMKYALPLFDDPAVVAVAGHARPKWKPHWLPSWGNLFVAYRVRLYKVMQIFLRYAQTWKYTNVSYIIPGFSSMYRCSVIPHIDIIAPGLLIEDFNMTFELQRKRCGKIAYTPKAISECEDPHSLRDYFNQVKRWNLGFWQTAKRHGFWVSFFWLSLGTFTLEVLIQSMVFLTFPFVLAWLILMPGETLTMWLPMLGIVDIRIIDLVVGIFVFDYILTILVTLHEEKPMLLIYGLGFVPIRWIDSFLFLFTLPLTYFVESDGRWASPSRK
;
A
#
# COMPACT_ATOMS: atom_id res chain seq x y z
N MET A 1 -27.59 -0.38 1.50
CA MET A 1 -26.22 0.18 1.54
C MET A 1 -25.25 -0.72 2.31
N VAL A 2 -25.53 -1.11 3.56
CA VAL A 2 -24.65 -2.02 4.35
C VAL A 2 -24.43 -3.39 3.68
N LYS A 3 -25.48 -3.99 3.09
CA LYS A 3 -25.43 -5.22 2.29
C LYS A 3 -24.52 -5.12 1.04
N PHE A 4 -24.34 -3.91 0.50
CA PHE A 4 -23.53 -3.61 -0.67
C PHE A 4 -22.03 -3.51 -0.33
N ILE A 5 -21.71 -3.15 0.92
CA ILE A 5 -20.35 -2.93 1.40
C ILE A 5 -19.70 -4.23 1.89
N LEU A 6 -20.48 -5.24 2.28
CA LEU A 6 -19.95 -6.57 2.62
C LEU A 6 -19.57 -7.40 1.39
N ALA A 7 -20.31 -7.26 0.28
CA ALA A 7 -19.88 -7.78 -1.02
C ALA A 7 -18.53 -7.16 -1.46
N PHE A 8 -18.31 -5.88 -1.14
CA PHE A 8 -17.04 -5.18 -1.41
C PHE A 8 -15.84 -5.81 -0.67
N ILE A 9 -16.01 -6.37 0.54
CA ILE A 9 -14.95 -7.04 1.30
C ILE A 9 -14.59 -8.40 0.69
N THR A 10 -15.59 -9.19 0.30
CA THR A 10 -15.36 -10.46 -0.41
C THR A 10 -14.71 -10.24 -1.77
N LEU A 11 -14.91 -9.06 -2.38
CA LEU A 11 -14.42 -8.71 -3.71
C LEU A 11 -13.05 -8.04 -3.77
N TYR A 12 -12.70 -7.22 -2.77
CA TYR A 12 -11.44 -6.45 -2.75
C TYR A 12 -10.38 -6.97 -1.76
N GLY A 13 -10.70 -7.96 -0.94
CA GLY A 13 -9.73 -8.57 -0.02
C GLY A 13 -9.52 -7.78 1.28
N LEU A 14 -8.98 -8.48 2.29
CA LEU A 14 -8.69 -7.95 3.61
C LEU A 14 -7.64 -6.83 3.54
N SER A 15 -6.64 -6.92 2.65
CA SER A 15 -5.60 -5.90 2.50
C SER A 15 -6.16 -4.55 2.07
N PHE A 16 -7.00 -4.50 1.03
CA PHE A 16 -7.58 -3.23 0.57
C PHE A 16 -8.49 -2.60 1.63
N THR A 17 -9.22 -3.42 2.39
CA THR A 17 -10.10 -2.95 3.46
C THR A 17 -9.29 -2.33 4.60
N ILE A 18 -8.27 -3.05 5.09
CA ILE A 18 -7.40 -2.59 6.18
C ILE A 18 -6.64 -1.33 5.76
N TRP A 19 -5.92 -1.40 4.63
CA TRP A 19 -5.09 -0.29 4.19
C TRP A 19 -5.92 0.91 3.73
N GLY A 20 -7.07 0.69 3.07
CA GLY A 20 -7.99 1.77 2.74
C GLY A 20 -8.49 2.51 3.99
N THR A 21 -8.85 1.77 5.04
CA THR A 21 -9.26 2.35 6.33
C THR A 21 -8.12 3.15 6.97
N ILE A 22 -6.91 2.59 7.02
CA ILE A 22 -5.72 3.27 7.54
C ILE A 22 -5.38 4.51 6.69
N GLY A 23 -5.58 4.46 5.38
CA GLY A 23 -5.37 5.57 4.47
C GLY A 23 -6.32 6.72 4.74
N ILE A 24 -7.61 6.44 4.92
CA ILE A 24 -8.61 7.43 5.33
C ILE A 24 -8.24 8.04 6.69
N LEU A 25 -7.85 7.21 7.65
CA LEU A 25 -7.38 7.66 8.96
C LEU A 25 -6.19 8.59 8.88
N ARG A 26 -5.19 8.24 8.05
CA ARG A 26 -4.03 9.07 7.79
C ARG A 26 -4.44 10.39 7.16
N TYR A 27 -5.30 10.37 6.13
CA TYR A 27 -5.79 11.58 5.47
C TYR A 27 -6.47 12.52 6.44
N LEU A 28 -7.39 11.99 7.27
CA LEU A 28 -8.05 12.76 8.31
C LEU A 28 -7.02 13.34 9.28
N SER A 29 -6.09 12.51 9.80
CA SER A 29 -4.98 12.94 10.68
C SER A 29 -4.16 14.10 10.10
N GLU A 30 -3.79 14.04 8.82
CA GLU A 30 -3.04 15.11 8.17
C GLU A 30 -3.89 16.37 7.94
N ALA A 31 -5.16 16.22 7.59
CA ALA A 31 -6.10 17.34 7.44
C ALA A 31 -6.33 18.05 8.79
N PHE A 32 -6.45 17.31 9.89
CA PHE A 32 -6.56 17.84 11.25
C PHE A 32 -5.39 18.76 11.59
N HIS A 33 -4.16 18.35 11.28
CA HIS A 33 -2.96 19.14 11.54
C HIS A 33 -2.85 20.41 10.68
N ARG A 34 -3.44 20.42 9.48
CA ARG A 34 -3.35 21.57 8.56
C ARG A 34 -4.37 22.68 8.85
N TYR A 35 -5.55 22.36 9.38
CA TYR A 35 -6.72 23.27 9.28
C TYR A 35 -7.41 23.66 10.60
N THR A 36 -6.95 23.25 11.78
CA THR A 36 -7.73 23.49 13.02
C THR A 36 -6.95 24.01 14.23
N SER A 37 -7.51 25.03 14.89
CA SER A 37 -7.12 25.45 16.24
C SER A 37 -7.42 24.33 17.25
N ALA A 38 -6.77 24.37 18.43
CA ALA A 38 -6.87 23.29 19.42
C ALA A 38 -8.33 22.91 19.81
N PRO A 39 -9.31 23.83 19.96
CA PRO A 39 -10.68 23.47 20.34
C PRO A 39 -11.45 22.75 19.23
N THR A 40 -11.26 23.15 17.96
CA THR A 40 -11.95 22.52 16.81
C THR A 40 -11.41 21.11 16.53
N ARG A 41 -10.15 20.84 16.88
CA ARG A 41 -9.57 19.49 16.89
C ARG A 41 -10.33 18.55 17.82
N GLN A 42 -10.68 19.01 19.02
CA GLN A 42 -11.38 18.20 20.03
C GLN A 42 -12.80 17.84 19.57
N LEU A 43 -13.53 18.79 18.98
CA LEU A 43 -14.91 18.58 18.52
C LEU A 43 -15.03 17.63 17.30
N LEU A 44 -14.15 17.75 16.29
CA LEU A 44 -14.18 16.81 15.17
C LEU A 44 -13.64 15.44 15.55
N ALA A 45 -12.65 15.38 16.46
CA ALA A 45 -12.16 14.12 17.01
C ALA A 45 -13.35 13.32 17.56
N LEU A 46 -14.15 13.94 18.46
CA LEU A 46 -15.42 13.44 19.01
C LEU A 46 -16.37 12.79 17.98
N VAL A 47 -16.40 13.29 16.74
CA VAL A 47 -17.28 12.79 15.67
C VAL A 47 -16.62 11.67 14.85
N LEU A 48 -15.33 11.77 14.56
CA LEU A 48 -14.67 10.87 13.60
C LEU A 48 -14.19 9.55 14.20
N ALA A 49 -13.78 9.49 15.47
CA ALA A 49 -13.33 8.22 16.04
C ALA A 49 -14.46 7.20 16.29
N PRO A 50 -15.69 7.58 16.68
CA PRO A 50 -16.83 6.66 16.65
C PRO A 50 -17.03 6.04 15.27
N CYS A 51 -16.91 6.84 14.20
CA CYS A 51 -17.01 6.35 12.83
C CYS A 51 -15.88 5.36 12.49
N VAL A 52 -14.64 5.63 12.91
CA VAL A 52 -13.51 4.72 12.69
C VAL A 52 -13.67 3.42 13.47
N ALA A 53 -14.05 3.51 14.75
CA ALA A 53 -14.28 2.35 15.59
C ALA A 53 -15.44 1.50 15.06
N PHE A 54 -16.50 2.15 14.57
CA PHE A 54 -17.61 1.50 13.88
C PHE A 54 -17.15 0.80 12.61
N VAL A 55 -16.34 1.45 11.76
CA VAL A 55 -15.74 0.87 10.55
C VAL A 55 -14.88 -0.36 10.91
N LEU A 56 -13.98 -0.26 11.89
CA LEU A 56 -13.14 -1.40 12.32
C LEU A 56 -13.98 -2.55 12.90
N TYR A 57 -15.03 -2.23 13.67
CA TYR A 57 -15.94 -3.22 14.21
C TYR A 57 -16.73 -3.93 13.10
N GLU A 58 -17.43 -3.18 12.25
CA GLU A 58 -18.28 -3.72 11.19
C GLU A 58 -17.50 -4.47 10.11
N PHE A 59 -16.27 -4.04 9.80
CA PHE A 59 -15.53 -4.58 8.65
C PHE A 59 -14.44 -5.59 8.99
N ILE A 60 -14.01 -5.68 10.26
CA ILE A 60 -12.98 -6.64 10.69
C ILE A 60 -13.56 -7.61 11.72
N LEU A 61 -14.15 -7.10 12.79
CA LEU A 61 -14.56 -7.94 13.93
C LEU A 61 -15.89 -8.65 13.70
N ALA A 62 -16.89 -7.96 13.14
CA ALA A 62 -18.20 -8.57 12.88
C ALA A 62 -18.08 -9.77 11.93
N PRO A 63 -17.35 -9.72 10.80
CA PRO A 63 -17.20 -10.88 9.92
C PRO A 63 -16.46 -12.05 10.58
N ILE A 64 -15.40 -11.79 11.36
CA ILE A 64 -14.65 -12.84 12.08
C ILE A 64 -15.54 -13.49 13.16
N SER A 65 -16.25 -12.67 13.94
CA SER A 65 -17.16 -13.13 14.98
C SER A 65 -18.29 -13.96 14.40
N MET A 66 -18.87 -13.52 13.28
CA MET A 66 -19.95 -14.24 12.60
C MET A 66 -19.44 -15.51 11.91
N ALA A 67 -18.24 -15.51 11.34
CA ALA A 67 -17.62 -16.71 10.76
C ALA A 67 -17.33 -17.77 11.84
N ALA A 68 -16.82 -17.35 13.00
CA ALA A 68 -16.63 -18.23 14.15
C ALA A 68 -17.97 -18.83 14.63
N GLN A 69 -19.04 -18.03 14.68
CA GLN A 69 -20.39 -18.51 15.00
C GLN A 69 -20.94 -19.48 13.94
N ALA A 70 -20.71 -19.19 12.65
CA ALA A 70 -21.13 -20.06 11.56
C ALA A 70 -20.38 -21.39 11.55
N MET A 71 -19.08 -21.41 11.88
CA MET A 71 -18.31 -22.65 12.05
C MET A 71 -18.82 -23.49 13.23
N VAL A 72 -19.23 -22.82 14.32
CA VAL A 72 -19.87 -23.48 15.46
C VAL A 72 -21.24 -24.06 15.08
N GLN A 73 -22.05 -23.35 14.30
CA GLN A 73 -23.36 -23.83 13.82
C GLN A 73 -23.24 -24.91 12.73
N ALA A 74 -22.25 -24.83 11.85
CA ALA A 74 -21.99 -25.83 10.81
C ALA A 74 -21.38 -27.12 11.36
N GLY A 75 -20.69 -27.05 12.51
CA GLY A 75 -20.22 -28.22 13.26
C GLY A 75 -21.34 -29.16 13.74
N ASP A 76 -22.60 -28.71 13.69
CA ASP A 76 -23.78 -29.53 13.98
C ASP A 76 -24.29 -30.31 12.74
N ALA A 77 -23.78 -29.99 11.53
CA ALA A 77 -24.41 -30.42 10.29
C ALA A 77 -23.76 -31.61 9.57
N ASN A 78 -22.57 -32.12 9.95
CA ASN A 78 -22.07 -33.47 9.65
C ASN A 78 -20.62 -33.68 10.14
N SER A 79 -20.46 -34.43 11.24
CA SER A 79 -19.29 -35.21 11.71
C SER A 79 -17.89 -34.91 11.14
N LEU A 80 -17.06 -34.19 11.92
CA LEU A 80 -15.67 -34.52 12.28
C LEU A 80 -15.12 -33.39 13.18
N LEU A 81 -14.89 -33.69 14.46
CA LEU A 81 -14.61 -32.76 15.59
C LEU A 81 -15.83 -32.07 16.21
N VAL A 82 -16.78 -32.87 16.68
CA VAL A 82 -17.54 -32.48 17.89
C VAL A 82 -16.51 -32.44 19.02
N LEU A 83 -15.95 -31.27 19.32
CA LEU A 83 -15.24 -31.08 20.57
C LEU A 83 -16.34 -31.18 21.65
N PRO A 84 -16.41 -32.27 22.45
CA PRO A 84 -17.58 -32.59 23.28
C PRO A 84 -17.69 -31.70 24.51
N ASN A 85 -16.95 -30.59 24.52
CA ASN A 85 -16.79 -29.78 25.68
C ASN A 85 -17.40 -28.39 25.42
N PRO A 86 -18.51 -28.02 26.08
CA PRO A 86 -19.09 -26.67 25.98
C PRO A 86 -18.08 -25.57 26.30
N TRP A 87 -16.99 -25.91 27.01
CA TRP A 87 -15.84 -25.03 27.19
C TRP A 87 -15.19 -24.62 25.85
N ILE A 88 -15.04 -25.50 24.87
CA ILE A 88 -14.41 -25.13 23.59
C ILE A 88 -15.42 -24.42 22.68
N THR A 89 -16.68 -24.82 22.69
CA THR A 89 -17.72 -24.27 21.81
C THR A 89 -18.16 -22.85 22.19
N TYR A 90 -18.14 -22.52 23.49
CA TYR A 90 -18.58 -21.22 23.99
C TYR A 90 -17.47 -20.38 24.62
N VAL A 91 -16.49 -21.02 25.30
CA VAL A 91 -15.43 -20.29 26.03
C VAL A 91 -14.28 -19.92 25.12
N LEU A 92 -13.92 -20.75 24.14
CA LEU A 92 -12.85 -20.39 23.19
C LEU A 92 -13.24 -19.18 22.31
N PRO A 93 -14.45 -19.09 21.71
CA PRO A 93 -14.88 -17.89 21.00
C PRO A 93 -14.95 -16.67 21.91
N GLY A 94 -15.51 -16.79 23.13
CA GLY A 94 -15.56 -15.69 24.10
C GLY A 94 -14.17 -15.21 24.53
N PHE A 95 -13.24 -16.13 24.75
CA PHE A 95 -11.85 -15.82 25.09
C PHE A 95 -11.10 -15.18 23.92
N LEU A 96 -11.28 -15.69 22.70
CA LEU A 96 -10.76 -15.07 21.47
C LEU A 96 -11.39 -13.69 21.25
N TRP A 97 -12.65 -13.48 21.62
CA TRP A 97 -13.35 -12.19 21.55
C TRP A 97 -12.76 -11.18 22.53
N VAL A 98 -12.50 -11.60 23.78
CA VAL A 98 -11.81 -10.78 24.79
C VAL A 98 -10.38 -10.45 24.33
N LEU A 99 -9.64 -11.43 23.81
CA LEU A 99 -8.29 -11.20 23.27
C LEU A 99 -8.30 -10.25 22.07
N ALA A 100 -9.26 -10.40 21.15
CA ALA A 100 -9.42 -9.51 20.00
C ALA A 100 -9.78 -8.10 20.45
N ALA A 101 -10.69 -7.94 21.42
CA ALA A 101 -11.03 -6.64 22.00
C ALA A 101 -9.83 -6.00 22.72
N ILE A 102 -9.01 -6.78 23.44
CA ILE A 102 -7.76 -6.30 24.07
C ILE A 102 -6.75 -5.88 23.00
N LEU A 103 -6.58 -6.67 21.94
CA LEU A 103 -5.64 -6.36 20.86
C LEU A 103 -6.09 -5.11 20.07
N LEU A 104 -7.38 -5.02 19.75
CA LEU A 104 -7.95 -3.93 18.98
C LEU A 104 -8.02 -2.64 19.79
N SER A 105 -8.36 -2.69 21.08
CA SER A 105 -8.23 -1.54 21.97
C SER A 105 -6.78 -1.08 22.05
N ARG A 106 -5.79 -1.97 22.16
CA ARG A 106 -4.37 -1.59 22.10
C ARG A 106 -3.96 -0.97 20.76
N ILE A 107 -4.43 -1.50 19.63
CA ILE A 107 -4.13 -0.96 18.30
C ILE A 107 -4.80 0.41 18.10
N THR A 108 -6.10 0.50 18.36
CA THR A 108 -6.89 1.73 18.27
C THR A 108 -6.31 2.78 19.20
N VAL A 109 -6.09 2.48 20.48
CA VAL A 109 -5.47 3.39 21.45
C VAL A 109 -4.05 3.76 21.04
N GLY A 110 -3.26 2.81 20.53
CA GLY A 110 -1.93 3.07 20.01
C GLY A 110 -1.95 4.06 18.84
N ILE A 111 -2.88 3.91 17.91
CA ILE A 111 -3.10 4.83 16.78
C ILE A 111 -3.61 6.18 17.30
N LEU A 112 -4.57 6.19 18.22
CA LEU A 112 -5.20 7.39 18.77
C LEU A 112 -4.20 8.23 19.58
N HIS A 113 -3.37 7.62 20.43
CA HIS A 113 -2.29 8.29 21.19
C HIS A 113 -1.29 9.04 20.32
N LYS A 114 -1.14 8.53 19.11
CA LYS A 114 -0.18 8.96 18.12
C LYS A 114 -0.76 10.07 17.24
N VAL A 115 -2.08 10.23 17.18
CA VAL A 115 -2.77 11.20 16.31
C VAL A 115 -3.43 12.33 17.10
N PHE A 116 -3.93 12.05 18.30
CA PHE A 116 -4.77 12.97 19.06
C PHE A 116 -4.11 13.41 20.37
N SER A 117 -4.59 14.52 20.92
CA SER A 117 -4.12 14.99 22.22
C SER A 117 -4.62 14.04 23.31
N ALA A 118 -3.93 14.01 24.45
CA ALA A 118 -4.18 13.02 25.47
C ALA A 118 -5.63 13.09 26.03
N SER A 119 -6.22 14.30 26.08
CA SER A 119 -7.62 14.52 26.47
C SER A 119 -8.63 13.92 25.49
N ASP A 120 -8.30 13.88 24.19
CA ASP A 120 -9.17 13.33 23.15
C ASP A 120 -9.23 11.80 23.26
N VAL A 121 -8.10 11.14 23.55
CA VAL A 121 -8.02 9.67 23.67
C VAL A 121 -8.73 9.13 24.91
N LEU A 122 -8.74 9.90 26.01
CA LEU A 122 -9.53 9.58 27.19
C LEU A 122 -11.03 9.63 26.87
N LEU A 123 -11.48 10.70 26.23
CA LEU A 123 -12.86 10.87 25.79
C LEU A 123 -13.28 9.78 24.79
N PHE A 124 -12.38 9.38 23.90
CA PHE A 124 -12.60 8.28 22.96
C PHE A 124 -12.72 6.92 23.62
N SER A 125 -11.90 6.66 24.62
CA SER A 125 -11.92 5.40 25.34
C SER A 125 -13.21 5.27 26.15
N VAL A 126 -13.72 6.39 26.69
CA VAL A 126 -15.03 6.49 27.34
C VAL A 126 -16.19 6.32 26.35
N LEU A 127 -16.13 6.97 25.18
CA LEU A 127 -17.17 6.84 24.14
C LEU A 127 -17.18 5.46 23.46
N TYR A 128 -16.01 4.88 23.20
CA TYR A 128 -15.87 3.51 22.70
C TYR A 128 -16.43 2.52 23.72
N TRP A 129 -16.11 2.70 25.01
CA TRP A 129 -16.70 1.92 26.09
C TRP A 129 -18.23 2.05 26.14
N PHE A 130 -18.75 3.28 25.98
CA PHE A 130 -20.19 3.54 25.98
C PHE A 130 -20.92 2.92 24.77
N LEU A 131 -20.34 3.04 23.57
CA LEU A 131 -20.89 2.46 22.34
C LEU A 131 -20.78 0.94 22.34
N TYR A 132 -19.66 0.38 22.80
CA TYR A 132 -19.47 -1.06 22.95
C TYR A 132 -20.46 -1.66 23.97
N TYR A 133 -20.68 -0.96 25.09
CA TYR A 133 -21.71 -1.32 26.06
C TYR A 133 -23.12 -1.23 25.46
N TYR A 134 -23.42 -0.16 24.71
CA TYR A 134 -24.72 0.05 24.06
C TYR A 134 -25.03 -0.99 22.97
N PHE A 135 -24.11 -1.25 22.05
CA PHE A 135 -24.29 -2.28 21.02
C PHE A 135 -24.29 -3.70 21.60
N GLY A 136 -23.47 -3.95 22.63
CA GLY A 136 -23.52 -5.19 23.41
C GLY A 136 -24.88 -5.39 24.09
N SER A 137 -25.54 -4.32 24.54
CA SER A 137 -26.88 -4.36 25.14
C SER A 137 -28.01 -4.59 24.11
N ILE A 138 -27.86 -4.11 22.87
CA ILE A 138 -28.83 -4.36 21.79
C ILE A 138 -28.74 -5.82 21.32
N ALA A 139 -27.54 -6.36 21.15
CA ALA A 139 -27.34 -7.78 20.82
C ALA A 139 -27.88 -8.73 21.91
N ALA A 140 -27.91 -8.28 23.18
CA ALA A 140 -28.45 -9.03 24.31
C ALA A 140 -29.97 -9.25 24.26
N THR A 141 -30.71 -8.53 23.41
CA THR A 141 -32.18 -8.67 23.33
C THR A 141 -32.65 -9.82 22.45
N GLN A 142 -31.74 -10.55 21.77
CA GLN A 142 -32.12 -11.56 20.77
C GLN A 142 -31.80 -13.03 21.12
N LEU A 143 -31.21 -13.34 22.29
CA LEU A 143 -30.86 -14.72 22.69
C LEU A 143 -31.17 -14.99 24.19
N PRO A 144 -32.28 -15.66 24.53
CA PRO A 144 -32.77 -15.74 25.92
C PRO A 144 -32.05 -16.70 26.89
N GLU A 145 -31.19 -17.63 26.45
CA GLU A 145 -30.84 -18.82 27.25
C GLU A 145 -29.39 -18.91 27.82
N ALA A 146 -28.64 -17.81 27.95
CA ALA A 146 -27.23 -17.87 28.42
C ALA A 146 -26.92 -17.07 29.71
N GLY A 147 -27.82 -17.05 30.70
CA GLY A 147 -27.78 -16.10 31.83
C GLY A 147 -26.47 -16.02 32.66
N LEU A 148 -25.84 -17.14 33.03
CA LEU A 148 -24.66 -17.10 33.92
C LEU A 148 -23.36 -16.79 33.17
N PHE A 149 -23.17 -17.37 31.99
CA PHE A 149 -21.97 -17.23 31.18
C PHE A 149 -21.85 -15.83 30.57
N GLN A 150 -22.99 -15.28 30.15
CA GLN A 150 -23.10 -13.92 29.63
C GLN A 150 -22.73 -12.90 30.73
N ASN A 151 -23.25 -13.08 31.95
CA ASN A 151 -22.90 -12.26 33.10
C ASN A 151 -21.42 -12.37 33.51
N LEU A 152 -20.82 -13.56 33.45
CA LEU A 152 -19.39 -13.75 33.73
C LEU A 152 -18.51 -13.08 32.66
N THR A 153 -18.89 -13.19 31.39
CA THR A 153 -18.21 -12.51 30.28
C THR A 153 -18.29 -10.99 30.44
N TYR A 154 -19.44 -10.45 30.83
CA TYR A 154 -19.61 -9.03 31.13
C TYR A 154 -18.79 -8.57 32.33
N PHE A 155 -18.73 -9.37 33.39
CA PHE A 155 -17.92 -9.06 34.57
C PHE A 155 -16.43 -9.04 34.25
N LEU A 156 -15.94 -10.01 33.48
CA LEU A 156 -14.55 -10.07 33.03
C LEU A 156 -14.22 -8.92 32.07
N LEU A 157 -15.13 -8.55 31.17
CA LEU A 157 -15.00 -7.38 30.30
C LEU A 157 -14.98 -6.06 31.10
N ALA A 158 -15.80 -5.93 32.14
CA ALA A 158 -15.83 -4.75 33.00
C ALA A 158 -14.54 -4.60 33.84
N ILE A 159 -14.03 -5.71 34.39
CA ILE A 159 -12.77 -5.72 35.16
C ILE A 159 -11.58 -5.43 34.25
N THR A 160 -11.50 -6.09 33.09
CA THR A 160 -10.41 -5.84 32.13
C THR A 160 -10.45 -4.41 31.61
N GLY A 161 -11.65 -3.89 31.27
CA GLY A 161 -11.84 -2.48 30.91
C GLY A 161 -11.39 -1.52 32.01
N SER A 162 -11.74 -1.80 33.28
CA SER A 162 -11.37 -0.96 34.44
C SER A 162 -9.86 -1.00 34.73
N TRP A 163 -9.24 -2.17 34.64
CA TRP A 163 -7.79 -2.35 34.83
C TRP A 163 -6.98 -1.63 33.76
N TYR A 164 -7.38 -1.77 32.48
CA TYR A 164 -6.72 -1.08 31.38
C TYR A 164 -6.97 0.43 31.44
N GLY A 165 -8.18 0.89 31.79
CA GLY A 165 -8.48 2.31 32.00
C GLY A 165 -7.68 2.93 33.14
N GLY A 166 -7.50 2.21 34.25
CA GLY A 166 -6.70 2.66 35.40
C GLY A 166 -5.20 2.72 35.10
N ARG A 167 -4.64 1.68 34.46
CA ARG A 167 -3.23 1.69 34.01
C ARG A 167 -2.96 2.81 33.00
N TYR A 168 -3.92 3.05 32.11
CA TYR A 168 -3.87 4.11 31.11
C TYR A 168 -3.82 5.51 31.73
N LEU A 169 -4.61 5.76 32.78
CA LEU A 169 -4.56 7.02 33.53
C LEU A 169 -3.17 7.26 34.15
N VAL A 170 -2.52 6.21 34.66
CA VAL A 170 -1.17 6.31 35.25
C VAL A 170 -0.10 6.56 34.19
N GLU A 171 -0.13 5.86 33.05
CA GLU A 171 0.78 6.08 31.92
C GLU A 171 0.59 7.48 31.28
N HIS A 172 -0.65 7.98 31.28
CA HIS A 172 -1.02 9.31 30.81
C HIS A 172 -0.44 10.43 31.67
N LEU A 173 -0.52 10.31 33.00
CA LEU A 173 0.09 11.27 33.93
C LEU A 173 1.62 11.31 33.80
N THR A 174 2.26 10.18 33.48
CA THR A 174 3.71 10.12 33.26
C THR A 174 4.15 10.70 31.91
N LEU A 175 3.31 10.62 30.87
CA LEU A 175 3.61 11.15 29.53
C LEU A 175 3.44 12.67 29.43
N ILE A 176 2.46 13.26 30.15
CA ILE A 176 2.30 14.72 30.24
C ILE A 176 3.56 15.36 30.83
N TYR A 177 4.17 14.71 31.82
CA TYR A 177 5.38 15.21 32.49
C TYR A 177 6.64 15.16 31.60
N ARG A 178 6.72 14.26 30.60
CA ARG A 178 7.91 14.08 29.74
C ARG A 178 7.90 14.91 28.44
N ARG A 179 6.83 15.65 28.16
CA ARG A 179 6.58 16.30 26.86
C ARG A 179 7.43 17.56 26.63
N ASP A 180 7.68 18.35 27.66
CA ASP A 180 8.42 19.62 27.54
C ASP A 180 9.93 19.45 27.26
N GLU A 181 10.53 18.34 27.70
CA GLU A 181 11.97 18.07 27.48
C GLU A 181 12.24 17.43 26.11
N GLN A 182 11.26 16.71 25.53
CA GLN A 182 11.39 16.04 24.24
C GLN A 182 11.20 16.96 23.03
N ASP A 183 10.38 18.02 23.15
CA ASP A 183 10.07 18.89 22.01
C ASP A 183 11.27 19.79 21.62
N SER A 184 12.11 20.19 22.58
CA SER A 184 13.37 20.91 22.29
C SER A 184 14.42 20.02 21.59
N THR A 185 14.57 18.78 22.07
CA THR A 185 15.52 17.80 21.50
C THR A 185 15.11 17.37 20.07
N LYS A 186 13.82 17.16 19.83
CA LYS A 186 13.28 16.82 18.50
C LYS A 186 13.50 17.94 17.48
N ASN A 187 13.33 19.20 17.87
CA ASN A 187 13.50 20.32 16.95
C ASN A 187 14.96 20.44 16.48
N THR A 188 15.90 20.18 17.39
CA THR A 188 17.34 20.15 17.07
C THR A 188 17.70 19.00 16.13
N GLN A 189 17.16 17.80 16.38
CA GLN A 189 17.37 16.64 15.51
C GLN A 189 16.75 16.84 14.11
N ALA A 190 15.57 17.46 14.03
CA ALA A 190 14.94 17.77 12.76
C ALA A 190 15.78 18.75 11.92
N LEU A 191 16.33 19.80 12.55
CA LEU A 191 17.23 20.74 11.88
C LEU A 191 18.50 20.06 11.35
N GLN A 192 19.07 19.11 12.09
CA GLN A 192 20.24 18.34 11.66
C GLN A 192 19.90 17.34 10.55
N ALA A 193 18.71 16.75 10.58
CA ALA A 193 18.25 15.76 9.60
C ALA A 193 17.77 16.39 8.28
N ARG A 194 17.53 17.70 8.28
CA ARG A 194 17.01 18.46 7.13
C ARG A 194 17.90 18.29 5.89
N VAL A 195 17.24 17.98 4.79
CA VAL A 195 17.83 17.88 3.46
C VAL A 195 17.37 19.08 2.65
N GLU A 196 18.31 19.88 2.16
CA GLU A 196 18.03 21.00 1.26
C GLU A 196 18.28 20.61 -0.19
N LEU A 197 17.82 21.42 -1.15
CA LEU A 197 18.01 21.18 -2.58
C LEU A 197 19.46 20.95 -2.98
N LYS A 198 20.39 21.72 -2.39
CA LYS A 198 21.84 21.59 -2.65
C LYS A 198 22.43 20.26 -2.16
N ASP A 199 21.75 19.61 -1.22
CA ASP A 199 22.20 18.37 -0.58
C ASP A 199 21.71 17.12 -1.33
N VAL A 200 21.04 17.28 -2.47
CA VAL A 200 20.48 16.20 -3.28
C VAL A 200 21.30 15.99 -4.55
N ALA A 201 21.73 14.74 -4.78
CA ALA A 201 22.22 14.27 -6.08
C ALA A 201 21.11 13.53 -6.82
N VAL A 202 20.95 13.78 -8.12
CA VAL A 202 20.02 13.04 -8.97
C VAL A 202 20.82 12.03 -9.79
N LEU A 203 20.47 10.75 -9.67
CA LEU A 203 21.10 9.66 -10.40
C LEU A 203 20.14 9.14 -11.46
N ILE A 204 20.58 9.16 -12.71
CA ILE A 204 19.84 8.65 -13.87
C ILE A 204 20.66 7.51 -14.46
N ALA A 205 20.10 6.31 -14.49
CA ALA A 205 20.62 5.26 -15.35
C ALA A 205 19.91 5.37 -16.71
N ALA A 206 20.63 5.17 -17.81
CA ALA A 206 20.08 5.21 -19.16
C ALA A 206 20.64 4.07 -20.03
N TYR A 207 19.81 3.48 -20.87
CA TYR A 207 20.22 2.54 -21.90
C TYR A 207 19.35 2.70 -23.13
N ASN A 208 19.91 3.22 -24.22
CA ASN A 208 19.18 3.51 -25.47
C ASN A 208 17.93 4.40 -25.27
N GLU A 209 18.13 5.60 -24.71
CA GLU A 209 17.08 6.56 -24.35
C GLU A 209 17.23 7.90 -25.11
N GLU A 210 17.80 7.89 -26.32
CA GLU A 210 18.05 9.12 -27.10
C GLU A 210 16.79 9.98 -27.31
N LYS A 211 15.61 9.35 -27.35
CA LYS A 211 14.32 10.00 -27.64
C LYS A 211 13.66 10.64 -26.43
N THR A 212 14.04 10.27 -25.22
CA THR A 212 13.29 10.55 -23.98
C THR A 212 14.15 11.31 -22.98
N ILE A 213 15.46 11.08 -22.96
CA ILE A 213 16.36 11.61 -21.93
C ILE A 213 16.39 13.14 -21.88
N HIS A 214 16.22 13.82 -23.03
CA HIS A 214 16.17 15.28 -23.07
C HIS A 214 14.97 15.84 -22.30
N LEU A 215 13.81 15.17 -22.33
CA LEU A 215 12.61 15.56 -21.56
C LEU A 215 12.85 15.43 -20.06
N CYS A 216 13.52 14.34 -19.65
CA CYS A 216 13.91 14.12 -18.25
C CYS A 216 14.85 15.23 -17.75
N LEU A 217 15.88 15.57 -18.53
CA LEU A 217 16.84 16.63 -18.20
C LEU A 217 16.19 18.03 -18.20
N ASP A 218 15.28 18.32 -19.14
CA ASP A 218 14.51 19.56 -19.16
C ASP A 218 13.65 19.73 -17.89
N ALA A 219 12.99 18.66 -17.45
CA ALA A 219 12.21 18.66 -16.22
C ALA A 219 13.12 18.87 -14.99
N LEU A 220 14.27 18.18 -14.93
CA LEU A 220 15.21 18.29 -13.81
C LEU A 220 15.86 19.66 -13.68
N LYS A 221 16.16 20.33 -14.81
CA LYS A 221 16.76 21.68 -14.83
C LYS A 221 15.94 22.71 -14.07
N LYS A 222 14.63 22.50 -13.95
CA LYS A 222 13.72 23.40 -13.21
C LYS A 222 13.70 23.14 -11.70
N VAL A 223 14.23 21.99 -11.27
CA VAL A 223 14.04 21.46 -9.91
C VAL A 223 15.35 21.36 -9.14
N VAL A 224 16.46 21.08 -9.81
CA VAL A 224 17.80 20.96 -9.22
C VAL A 224 18.87 21.62 -10.09
N PRO A 225 20.01 22.05 -9.51
CA PRO A 225 21.18 22.44 -10.29
C PRO A 225 21.66 21.28 -11.16
N MET A 226 21.92 21.52 -12.44
CA MET A 226 22.37 20.46 -13.36
C MET A 226 23.73 19.85 -12.96
N SER A 227 24.55 20.60 -12.23
CA SER A 227 25.78 20.09 -11.59
C SER A 227 25.55 18.95 -10.59
N ASN A 228 24.33 18.81 -10.06
CA ASN A 228 23.93 17.76 -9.14
C ASN A 228 23.26 16.57 -9.86
N VAL A 229 23.17 16.61 -11.18
CA VAL A 229 22.61 15.53 -12.00
C VAL A 229 23.76 14.67 -12.54
N PHE A 230 23.64 13.37 -12.34
CA PHE A 230 24.62 12.36 -12.73
C PHE A 230 23.94 11.29 -13.58
N VAL A 231 24.37 11.16 -14.82
CA VAL A 231 23.80 10.24 -15.81
C VAL A 231 24.79 9.13 -16.10
N GLY A 232 24.38 7.88 -15.91
CA GLY A 232 25.14 6.68 -16.27
C GLY A 232 24.53 6.02 -17.49
N SER A 233 25.19 6.14 -18.64
CA SER A 233 24.80 5.41 -19.86
C SER A 233 25.37 3.99 -19.79
N ASP A 234 24.51 2.99 -19.64
CA ASP A 234 24.87 1.59 -19.40
C ASP A 234 25.02 0.81 -20.71
N GLY A 235 26.06 1.13 -21.48
CA GLY A 235 26.35 0.44 -22.73
C GLY A 235 25.44 0.82 -23.89
N SER A 236 24.88 2.04 -23.90
CA SER A 236 24.02 2.54 -24.99
C SER A 236 24.74 2.48 -26.34
N THR A 237 24.00 2.12 -27.38
CA THR A 237 24.46 2.02 -28.77
C THR A 237 23.90 3.10 -29.69
N ASP A 238 22.93 3.87 -29.19
CA ASP A 238 22.31 5.01 -29.87
C ASP A 238 22.96 6.35 -29.47
N ASN A 239 22.34 7.48 -29.79
CA ASN A 239 22.89 8.80 -29.47
C ASN A 239 22.62 9.27 -28.03
N THR A 240 22.31 8.38 -27.08
CA THR A 240 22.03 8.74 -25.68
C THR A 240 23.19 9.55 -25.07
N VAL A 241 24.43 9.05 -25.19
CA VAL A 241 25.62 9.70 -24.63
C VAL A 241 25.84 11.09 -25.23
N GLU A 242 25.77 11.20 -26.56
CA GLU A 242 25.97 12.47 -27.26
C GLU A 242 24.86 13.48 -26.95
N THR A 243 23.63 13.02 -26.75
CA THR A 243 22.52 13.88 -26.32
C THR A 243 22.78 14.46 -24.93
N VAL A 244 23.23 13.65 -23.97
CA VAL A 244 23.50 14.10 -22.60
C VAL A 244 24.71 15.03 -22.51
N LYS A 245 25.75 14.83 -23.33
CA LYS A 245 26.92 15.72 -23.39
C LYS A 245 26.59 17.18 -23.75
N GLN A 246 25.43 17.42 -24.35
CA GLN A 246 24.94 18.78 -24.65
C GLN A 246 24.44 19.51 -23.40
N TRP A 247 24.34 18.83 -22.26
CA TRP A 247 23.83 19.37 -21.00
C TRP A 247 24.96 19.59 -20.00
N GLU A 248 24.80 20.60 -19.15
CA GLU A 248 25.73 20.92 -18.05
C GLU A 248 25.55 19.97 -16.85
N CYS A 249 25.50 18.66 -17.12
CA CYS A 249 25.39 17.61 -16.12
C CYS A 249 26.57 16.65 -16.17
N ASN A 250 26.71 15.80 -15.15
CA ASN A 250 27.78 14.82 -15.09
C ASN A 250 27.33 13.56 -15.86
N ILE A 251 28.21 13.01 -16.69
CA ILE A 251 27.94 11.77 -17.44
C ILE A 251 29.06 10.77 -17.26
N ALA A 252 28.69 9.49 -17.12
CA ALA A 252 29.56 8.34 -17.25
C ALA A 252 29.05 7.42 -18.37
N ASP A 253 29.92 7.10 -19.33
CA ASP A 253 29.68 6.05 -20.32
C ASP A 253 30.24 4.72 -19.79
N ILE A 254 29.33 3.84 -19.36
CA ILE A 254 29.63 2.62 -18.64
C ILE A 254 29.59 1.46 -19.65
N GLN A 255 30.73 0.78 -19.82
CA GLN A 255 30.88 -0.31 -20.78
C GLN A 255 31.49 -1.55 -20.10
N PRO A 256 30.98 -2.77 -20.38
CA PRO A 256 29.77 -3.09 -21.15
C PRO A 256 28.48 -2.94 -20.32
N ASN A 257 27.31 -3.06 -20.97
CA ASN A 257 26.00 -3.06 -20.29
C ASN A 257 25.96 -4.08 -19.14
N GLY A 258 25.74 -3.55 -17.94
CA GLY A 258 25.73 -4.29 -16.68
C GLY A 258 24.39 -4.27 -15.95
N GLY A 259 23.41 -3.49 -16.42
CA GLY A 259 22.13 -3.29 -15.78
C GLY A 259 21.99 -1.95 -15.05
N LYS A 260 20.73 -1.50 -14.90
CA LYS A 260 20.37 -0.31 -14.12
C LYS A 260 21.00 -0.29 -12.72
N ALA A 261 20.94 -1.40 -11.99
CA ALA A 261 21.49 -1.49 -10.63
C ALA A 261 23.01 -1.28 -10.59
N ARG A 262 23.75 -1.84 -11.56
CA ARG A 262 25.21 -1.66 -11.67
C ARG A 262 25.56 -0.25 -12.12
N ALA A 263 24.78 0.33 -13.03
CA ALA A 263 24.96 1.72 -13.45
C ALA A 263 24.76 2.69 -12.29
N LEU A 264 23.71 2.50 -11.48
CA LEU A 264 23.46 3.32 -10.29
C LEU A 264 24.57 3.17 -9.25
N GLN A 265 25.03 1.95 -8.97
CA GLN A 265 26.14 1.72 -8.05
C GLN A 265 27.43 2.37 -8.56
N TYR A 266 27.73 2.23 -9.86
CA TYR A 266 28.88 2.88 -10.49
C TYR A 266 28.83 4.40 -10.31
N LEU A 267 27.67 5.03 -10.53
CA LEU A 267 27.53 6.47 -10.32
C LEU A 267 27.76 6.87 -8.86
N ILE A 268 27.24 6.10 -7.90
CA ILE A 268 27.42 6.34 -6.47
C ILE A 268 28.90 6.34 -6.12
N ASP A 269 29.64 5.33 -6.57
CA ASP A 269 31.04 5.13 -6.23
C ASP A 269 31.97 6.08 -7.00
N HIS A 270 31.76 6.22 -8.32
CA HIS A 270 32.62 7.00 -9.20
C HIS A 270 32.59 8.51 -8.90
N PHE A 271 31.42 9.03 -8.52
CA PHE A 271 31.24 10.45 -8.21
C PHE A 271 31.26 10.76 -6.71
N GLU A 272 31.53 9.76 -5.87
CA GLU A 272 31.57 9.87 -4.40
C GLU A 272 30.27 10.49 -3.85
N ILE A 273 29.13 10.03 -4.37
CA ILE A 273 27.83 10.69 -4.16
C ILE A 273 27.48 10.74 -2.66
N CYS A 274 27.72 9.65 -1.94
CA CYS A 274 27.34 9.56 -0.53
C CYS A 274 28.23 10.41 0.40
N ASP A 275 29.42 10.80 -0.05
CA ASP A 275 30.34 11.66 0.72
C ASP A 275 30.05 13.15 0.48
N ARG A 276 29.45 13.49 -0.67
CA ARG A 276 29.20 14.87 -1.11
C ARG A 276 27.77 15.34 -0.86
N TYR A 277 26.81 14.42 -0.78
CA TYR A 277 25.38 14.72 -0.71
C TYR A 277 24.74 14.02 0.48
N LYS A 278 23.62 14.57 0.99
CA LYS A 278 22.86 13.94 2.09
C LYS A 278 21.80 12.97 1.57
N ALA A 279 21.31 13.17 0.35
CA ALA A 279 20.32 12.31 -0.26
C ALA A 279 20.57 12.12 -1.76
N ILE A 280 20.13 10.97 -2.27
CA ILE A 280 20.06 10.69 -3.70
C ILE A 280 18.60 10.66 -4.14
N LEU A 281 18.30 11.15 -5.34
CA LEU A 281 17.06 10.94 -6.07
C LEU A 281 17.37 10.01 -7.24
N LEU A 282 16.77 8.81 -7.24
CA LEU A 282 16.82 7.90 -8.39
C LEU A 282 15.73 8.30 -9.39
N MET A 283 16.11 8.46 -10.65
CA MET A 283 15.22 8.90 -11.71
C MET A 283 15.41 8.01 -12.95
N ASP A 284 14.30 7.56 -13.55
CA ASP A 284 14.35 6.87 -14.84
C ASP A 284 14.52 7.90 -15.96
N ALA A 285 15.28 7.54 -17.00
CA ALA A 285 15.57 8.43 -18.13
C ALA A 285 14.33 8.81 -18.97
N ASP A 286 13.22 8.08 -18.82
CA ASP A 286 11.93 8.33 -19.49
C ASP A 286 10.89 9.03 -18.59
N SER A 287 11.28 9.44 -17.40
CA SER A 287 10.40 10.11 -16.44
C SER A 287 10.60 11.63 -16.46
N GLU A 288 9.54 12.38 -16.15
CA GLU A 288 9.57 13.84 -15.99
C GLU A 288 9.14 14.18 -14.57
N ILE A 289 9.94 14.95 -13.84
CA ILE A 289 9.66 15.31 -12.45
C ILE A 289 8.81 16.59 -12.37
N ASP A 290 7.82 16.64 -11.48
CA ASP A 290 7.02 17.85 -11.27
C ASP A 290 7.87 18.96 -10.63
N GLU A 291 7.64 20.21 -11.05
CA GLU A 291 8.38 21.39 -10.55
C GLU A 291 8.26 21.56 -9.02
N ASN A 292 7.18 21.06 -8.42
CA ASN A 292 6.95 21.09 -6.97
C ASN A 292 7.38 19.80 -6.25
N TYR A 293 7.99 18.82 -6.93
CA TYR A 293 8.35 17.55 -6.32
C TYR A 293 9.19 17.75 -5.06
N MET A 294 10.31 18.48 -5.17
CA MET A 294 11.24 18.70 -4.05
C MET A 294 10.61 19.51 -2.92
N LYS A 295 9.71 20.45 -3.24
CA LYS A 295 8.96 21.23 -2.26
C LYS A 295 8.13 20.34 -1.33
N TYR A 296 7.62 19.21 -1.81
CA TYR A 296 6.83 18.28 -1.02
C TYR A 296 7.62 17.07 -0.50
N ALA A 297 8.68 16.65 -1.20
CA ALA A 297 9.49 15.50 -0.82
C ALA A 297 10.50 15.83 0.27
N LEU A 298 11.25 16.95 0.16
CA LEU A 298 12.32 17.30 1.09
C LEU A 298 11.86 17.44 2.56
N PRO A 299 10.71 18.10 2.87
CA PRO A 299 10.26 18.22 4.25
C PRO A 299 9.95 16.87 4.93
N LEU A 300 9.76 15.78 4.17
CA LEU A 300 9.57 14.46 4.75
C LEU A 300 10.85 13.93 5.43
N PHE A 301 12.03 14.42 5.02
CA PHE A 301 13.30 14.14 5.68
C PHE A 301 13.54 14.97 6.94
N ASP A 302 12.65 15.89 7.32
CA ASP A 302 12.75 16.57 8.61
C ASP A 302 12.53 15.60 9.79
N ASP A 303 11.85 14.46 9.54
CA ASP A 303 11.88 13.32 10.47
C ASP A 303 13.19 12.53 10.28
N PRO A 304 14.10 12.50 11.28
CA PRO A 304 15.36 11.76 11.18
C PRO A 304 15.14 10.25 10.98
N ALA A 305 13.98 9.72 11.38
CA ALA A 305 13.66 8.31 11.16
C ALA A 305 13.33 8.01 9.69
N VAL A 306 12.98 9.01 8.87
CA VAL A 306 12.70 8.82 7.44
C VAL A 306 14.01 8.72 6.68
N VAL A 307 14.21 7.58 6.01
CA VAL A 307 15.43 7.29 5.25
C VAL A 307 15.18 7.18 3.75
N ALA A 308 13.93 7.01 3.35
CA ALA A 308 13.54 6.99 1.95
C ALA A 308 12.18 7.69 1.75
N VAL A 309 12.01 8.32 0.59
CA VAL A 309 10.76 8.93 0.14
C VAL A 309 10.37 8.32 -1.19
N ALA A 310 9.20 7.69 -1.24
CA ALA A 310 8.65 7.13 -2.48
C ALA A 310 7.98 8.22 -3.32
N GLY A 311 8.25 8.23 -4.63
CA GLY A 311 7.57 9.10 -5.59
C GLY A 311 6.11 8.73 -5.83
N HIS A 312 5.32 9.74 -6.20
CA HIS A 312 3.96 9.57 -6.69
C HIS A 312 3.96 9.43 -8.22
N ALA A 313 3.64 8.24 -8.68
CA ALA A 313 3.55 7.88 -10.09
C ALA A 313 2.34 8.54 -10.76
N ARG A 314 2.55 9.24 -11.87
CA ARG A 314 1.48 9.73 -12.74
C ARG A 314 1.72 9.29 -14.19
N PRO A 315 0.87 8.44 -14.77
CA PRO A 315 0.97 8.12 -16.19
C PRO A 315 0.77 9.37 -17.03
N LYS A 316 1.63 9.60 -18.02
CA LYS A 316 1.41 10.66 -19.00
C LYS A 316 0.11 10.43 -19.74
N TRP A 317 -0.73 11.46 -19.80
CA TRP A 317 -2.06 11.37 -20.38
C TRP A 317 -2.28 12.47 -21.40
N LYS A 318 -2.37 12.08 -22.67
CA LYS A 318 -2.73 12.99 -23.76
C LYS A 318 -4.25 13.00 -23.91
N PRO A 319 -4.94 14.14 -23.73
CA PRO A 319 -6.38 14.23 -23.93
C PRO A 319 -6.78 13.78 -25.33
N HIS A 320 -7.83 12.99 -25.44
CA HIS A 320 -8.35 12.48 -26.70
C HIS A 320 -9.84 12.16 -26.55
N TRP A 321 -10.55 12.10 -27.67
CA TRP A 321 -11.98 11.86 -27.72
C TRP A 321 -12.35 10.53 -28.38
N LEU A 322 -11.44 9.93 -29.17
CA LEU A 322 -11.62 8.60 -29.75
C LEU A 322 -10.82 7.55 -28.98
N PRO A 323 -11.42 6.39 -28.65
CA PRO A 323 -10.68 5.32 -28.00
C PRO A 323 -9.65 4.69 -28.94
N SER A 324 -8.44 4.50 -28.44
CA SER A 324 -7.35 3.74 -29.08
C SER A 324 -6.83 2.62 -28.18
N TRP A 325 -6.36 1.53 -28.79
CA TRP A 325 -5.77 0.39 -28.07
C TRP A 325 -4.54 0.77 -27.24
N GLY A 326 -3.71 1.68 -27.73
CA GLY A 326 -2.53 2.12 -26.98
C GLY A 326 -2.87 2.91 -25.72
N ASN A 327 -3.96 3.68 -25.75
CA ASN A 327 -4.44 4.42 -24.59
C ASN A 327 -5.24 3.55 -23.61
N LEU A 328 -5.69 2.35 -24.01
CA LEU A 328 -6.34 1.40 -23.09
C LEU A 328 -5.40 0.96 -21.97
N PHE A 329 -4.14 0.62 -22.31
CA PHE A 329 -3.13 0.22 -21.32
C PHE A 329 -2.73 1.38 -20.40
N VAL A 330 -2.59 2.58 -20.96
CA VAL A 330 -2.35 3.81 -20.17
C VAL A 330 -3.54 4.12 -19.25
N ALA A 331 -4.77 4.00 -19.75
CA ALA A 331 -5.99 4.18 -18.95
C ALA A 331 -6.06 3.18 -17.79
N TYR A 332 -5.70 1.92 -18.05
CA TYR A 332 -5.61 0.90 -17.01
C TYR A 332 -4.54 1.26 -15.97
N ARG A 333 -3.37 1.74 -16.40
CA ARG A 333 -2.30 2.23 -15.50
C ARG A 333 -2.73 3.42 -14.66
N VAL A 334 -3.44 4.39 -15.22
CA VAL A 334 -4.02 5.52 -14.46
C VAL A 334 -4.90 5.00 -13.33
N ARG A 335 -5.81 4.07 -13.64
CA ARG A 335 -6.68 3.46 -12.63
C ARG A 335 -5.90 2.67 -11.59
N LEU A 336 -5.05 1.74 -12.04
CA LEU A 336 -4.28 0.86 -11.17
C LEU A 336 -3.39 1.66 -10.23
N TYR A 337 -2.62 2.62 -10.74
CA TYR A 337 -1.74 3.45 -9.93
C TYR A 337 -2.52 4.31 -8.96
N LYS A 338 -3.65 4.89 -9.36
CA LYS A 338 -4.48 5.67 -8.44
C LYS A 338 -4.94 4.82 -7.26
N VAL A 339 -5.45 3.63 -7.55
CA VAL A 339 -5.96 2.70 -6.55
C VAL A 339 -4.84 2.22 -5.63
N MET A 340 -3.74 1.71 -6.17
CA MET A 340 -2.63 1.18 -5.38
C MET A 340 -1.95 2.25 -4.54
N GLN A 341 -1.78 3.46 -5.08
CA GLN A 341 -1.10 4.53 -4.38
C GLN A 341 -1.93 5.15 -3.25
N ILE A 342 -3.23 5.35 -3.46
CA ILE A 342 -4.12 5.94 -2.45
C ILE A 342 -4.52 4.90 -1.40
N PHE A 343 -4.96 3.71 -1.80
CA PHE A 343 -5.50 2.72 -0.85
C PHE A 343 -4.41 1.92 -0.14
N LEU A 344 -3.29 1.62 -0.80
CA LEU A 344 -2.21 0.82 -0.18
C LEU A 344 -1.04 1.71 0.23
N ARG A 345 -0.31 2.30 -0.72
CA ARG A 345 0.98 2.97 -0.43
C ARG A 345 0.83 4.10 0.58
N TYR A 346 -0.17 4.96 0.41
CA TYR A 346 -0.42 6.08 1.33
C TYR A 346 -0.66 5.58 2.76
N ALA A 347 -1.38 4.48 2.93
CA ALA A 347 -1.63 3.90 4.25
C ALA A 347 -0.41 3.15 4.82
N GLN A 348 0.28 2.38 3.98
CA GLN A 348 1.44 1.57 4.35
C GLN A 348 2.66 2.40 4.76
N THR A 349 2.80 3.61 4.21
CA THR A 349 3.90 4.55 4.50
C THR A 349 3.60 5.50 5.66
N TRP A 350 2.49 5.29 6.37
CA TRP A 350 2.22 6.10 7.56
C TRP A 350 3.30 5.87 8.63
N LYS A 351 3.64 6.91 9.39
CA LYS A 351 4.72 6.88 10.40
C LYS A 351 4.55 5.82 11.51
N TYR A 352 3.37 5.20 11.59
CA TYR A 352 3.00 4.20 12.59
C TYR A 352 2.91 2.78 12.06
N THR A 353 2.76 2.60 10.75
CA THR A 353 2.65 1.29 10.09
C THR A 353 3.95 0.96 9.39
N ASN A 354 4.38 1.82 8.45
CA ASN A 354 5.63 1.76 7.71
C ASN A 354 6.00 0.38 7.12
N VAL A 355 5.10 -0.19 6.33
CA VAL A 355 5.24 -1.52 5.70
C VAL A 355 5.07 -1.47 4.18
N SER A 356 5.56 -0.41 3.53
CA SER A 356 5.50 -0.31 2.07
C SER A 356 6.31 -1.43 1.42
N TYR A 357 5.70 -2.17 0.49
CA TYR A 357 6.35 -3.31 -0.19
C TYR A 357 7.29 -2.87 -1.30
N ILE A 358 7.08 -1.66 -1.81
CA ILE A 358 7.81 -1.13 -2.95
C ILE A 358 7.96 0.39 -2.82
N ILE A 359 9.20 0.85 -2.92
CA ILE A 359 9.56 2.20 -3.32
C ILE A 359 9.85 2.11 -4.82
N PRO A 360 9.07 2.76 -5.70
CA PRO A 360 9.28 2.64 -7.13
C PRO A 360 10.69 3.11 -7.51
N GLY A 361 11.36 2.38 -8.41
CA GLY A 361 12.69 2.72 -8.90
C GLY A 361 12.78 4.00 -9.73
N PHE A 362 11.65 4.66 -9.98
CA PHE A 362 11.56 5.98 -10.61
C PHE A 362 11.12 7.04 -9.59
N SER A 363 11.82 8.16 -9.60
CA SER A 363 11.56 9.31 -8.74
C SER A 363 11.44 8.96 -7.25
N SER A 364 12.41 8.19 -6.73
CA SER A 364 12.49 7.87 -5.30
C SER A 364 13.77 8.42 -4.67
N MET A 365 13.63 8.95 -3.46
CA MET A 365 14.75 9.54 -2.73
C MET A 365 15.21 8.64 -1.58
N TYR A 366 16.52 8.59 -1.35
CA TYR A 366 17.15 7.84 -0.26
C TYR A 366 18.19 8.70 0.43
N ARG A 367 18.33 8.59 1.76
CA ARG A 367 19.47 9.17 2.45
C ARG A 367 20.75 8.46 2.04
N CYS A 368 21.79 9.23 1.75
CA CYS A 368 23.12 8.71 1.47
C CYS A 368 23.64 7.83 2.62
N SER A 369 23.30 8.18 3.87
CA SER A 369 23.68 7.39 5.06
C SER A 369 23.16 5.95 5.06
N VAL A 370 22.17 5.61 4.23
CA VAL A 370 21.59 4.25 4.19
C VAL A 370 22.08 3.45 2.98
N ILE A 371 22.60 4.12 1.96
CA ILE A 371 23.08 3.47 0.73
C ILE A 371 24.17 2.41 1.00
N PRO A 372 25.20 2.68 1.83
CA PRO A 372 26.21 1.65 2.16
C PRO A 372 25.66 0.44 2.91
N HIS A 373 24.44 0.52 3.46
CA HIS A 373 23.84 -0.53 4.26
C HIS A 373 22.88 -1.42 3.46
N ILE A 374 22.56 -1.09 2.21
CA ILE A 374 21.65 -1.85 1.35
C ILE A 374 22.39 -2.40 0.13
N ASP A 375 22.01 -3.58 -0.34
CA ASP A 375 22.57 -4.15 -1.57
C ASP A 375 21.76 -3.66 -2.78
N ILE A 376 22.32 -2.80 -3.62
CA ILE A 376 21.64 -2.29 -4.82
C ILE A 376 21.73 -3.31 -5.96
N ILE A 377 22.90 -3.91 -6.19
CA ILE A 377 23.16 -4.76 -7.35
C ILE A 377 22.47 -6.13 -7.22
N ALA A 378 22.48 -6.70 -6.01
CA ALA A 378 21.82 -7.95 -5.65
C ALA A 378 21.80 -9.01 -6.78
N PRO A 379 22.90 -9.80 -6.93
CA PRO A 379 23.04 -10.75 -8.04
C PRO A 379 21.83 -11.69 -8.18
N GLY A 380 21.42 -11.94 -9.42
CA GLY A 380 20.30 -12.82 -9.77
C GLY A 380 18.93 -12.15 -9.72
N LEU A 381 18.81 -10.90 -9.28
CA LEU A 381 17.56 -10.14 -9.31
C LEU A 381 17.43 -9.34 -10.61
N LEU A 382 16.24 -9.38 -11.19
CA LEU A 382 15.90 -8.61 -12.38
C LEU A 382 15.53 -7.15 -12.07
N ILE A 383 15.14 -6.86 -10.83
CA ILE A 383 14.63 -5.56 -10.41
C ILE A 383 15.25 -5.16 -9.06
N GLU A 384 15.90 -4.01 -9.05
CA GLU A 384 16.60 -3.44 -7.90
C GLU A 384 15.66 -2.82 -6.86
N ASP A 385 14.54 -2.23 -7.29
CA ASP A 385 13.69 -1.40 -6.44
C ASP A 385 12.97 -2.18 -5.32
N PHE A 386 12.46 -3.38 -5.65
CA PHE A 386 11.96 -4.34 -4.68
C PHE A 386 13.05 -4.73 -3.69
N ASN A 387 14.26 -5.03 -4.19
CA ASN A 387 15.35 -5.44 -3.32
C ASN A 387 15.76 -4.34 -2.34
N MET A 388 15.97 -3.11 -2.83
CA MET A 388 16.28 -1.96 -1.99
C MET A 388 15.20 -1.75 -0.92
N THR A 389 13.92 -1.88 -1.29
CA THR A 389 12.82 -1.76 -0.33
C THR A 389 12.84 -2.85 0.73
N PHE A 390 13.09 -4.11 0.33
CA PHE A 390 13.16 -5.24 1.26
C PHE A 390 14.39 -5.14 2.17
N GLU A 391 15.54 -4.71 1.65
CA GLU A 391 16.76 -4.45 2.42
C GLU A 391 16.50 -3.41 3.52
N LEU A 392 15.85 -2.28 3.19
CA LEU A 392 15.47 -1.26 4.17
C LEU A 392 14.60 -1.82 5.30
N GLN A 393 13.58 -2.62 4.94
CA GLN A 393 12.63 -3.22 5.89
C GLN A 393 13.28 -4.32 6.73
N ARG A 394 14.09 -5.18 6.11
CA ARG A 394 14.75 -6.32 6.74
C ARG A 394 15.83 -5.87 7.73
N LYS A 395 16.66 -4.91 7.32
CA LYS A 395 17.74 -4.34 8.12
C LYS A 395 17.28 -3.23 9.07
N ARG A 396 16.00 -2.83 8.98
CA ARG A 396 15.39 -1.78 9.80
C ARG A 396 16.16 -0.45 9.72
N CYS A 397 16.61 -0.10 8.51
CA CYS A 397 17.42 1.10 8.28
C CYS A 397 16.67 2.40 8.63
N GLY A 398 15.35 2.38 8.57
CA GLY A 398 14.50 3.51 8.94
C GLY A 398 13.12 3.40 8.32
N LYS A 399 12.44 4.54 8.19
CA LYS A 399 11.09 4.64 7.66
C LYS A 399 11.06 5.09 6.21
N ILE A 400 10.07 4.59 5.50
CA ILE A 400 9.72 5.00 4.14
C ILE A 400 8.56 6.00 4.21
N ALA A 401 8.78 7.24 3.79
CA ALA A 401 7.73 8.25 3.69
C ALA A 401 7.18 8.35 2.27
N TYR A 402 6.01 8.98 2.15
CA TYR A 402 5.33 9.17 0.87
C TYR A 402 4.32 10.30 0.99
N THR A 403 4.19 11.09 -0.07
CA THR A 403 3.17 12.12 -0.20
C THR A 403 2.56 12.06 -1.60
N PRO A 404 1.22 12.16 -1.74
CA PRO A 404 0.57 12.21 -3.06
C PRO A 404 0.94 13.44 -3.91
N LYS A 405 1.65 14.41 -3.32
CA LYS A 405 2.04 15.66 -3.98
C LYS A 405 3.43 15.63 -4.63
N ALA A 406 4.28 14.67 -4.28
CA ALA A 406 5.62 14.52 -4.86
C ALA A 406 5.50 13.72 -6.16
N ILE A 407 5.00 14.39 -7.20
CA ILE A 407 4.57 13.76 -8.46
C ILE A 407 5.73 13.64 -9.45
N SER A 408 5.81 12.50 -10.13
CA SER A 408 6.63 12.32 -11.31
C SER A 408 5.80 11.64 -12.39
N GLU A 409 5.89 12.17 -13.60
CA GLU A 409 5.23 11.62 -14.77
C GLU A 409 6.10 10.54 -15.41
N CYS A 410 5.48 9.40 -15.75
CA CYS A 410 6.17 8.26 -16.34
C CYS A 410 5.52 7.84 -17.67
N GLU A 411 6.34 7.29 -18.57
CA GLU A 411 5.88 6.68 -19.82
C GLU A 411 5.38 5.26 -19.59
N ASP A 412 4.12 5.02 -19.97
CA ASP A 412 3.45 3.72 -19.83
C ASP A 412 3.32 2.99 -21.18
N PRO A 413 3.24 1.65 -21.19
CA PRO A 413 3.21 0.87 -22.43
C PRO A 413 1.96 1.17 -23.28
N HIS A 414 2.16 1.38 -24.58
CA HIS A 414 1.09 1.61 -25.56
C HIS A 414 0.77 0.37 -26.42
N SER A 415 1.33 -0.79 -26.09
CA SER A 415 1.06 -2.05 -26.80
C SER A 415 0.92 -3.20 -25.81
N LEU A 416 0.16 -4.22 -26.21
CA LEU A 416 -0.01 -5.44 -25.40
C LEU A 416 1.33 -6.13 -25.14
N ARG A 417 2.23 -6.13 -26.12
CA ARG A 417 3.54 -6.77 -26.01
C ARG A 417 4.40 -6.07 -24.95
N ASP A 418 4.45 -4.75 -24.99
CA ASP A 418 5.23 -3.96 -24.03
C ASP A 418 4.64 -4.07 -22.63
N TYR A 419 3.30 -4.02 -22.53
CA TYR A 419 2.59 -4.24 -21.27
C TYR A 419 2.90 -5.62 -20.67
N PHE A 420 2.78 -6.68 -21.47
CA PHE A 420 3.05 -8.05 -21.04
C PHE A 420 4.49 -8.23 -20.56
N ASN A 421 5.47 -7.73 -21.31
CA ASN A 421 6.88 -7.80 -20.94
C ASN A 421 7.18 -7.02 -19.66
N GLN A 422 6.60 -5.84 -19.50
CA GLN A 422 6.78 -5.02 -18.31
C GLN A 422 6.18 -5.70 -17.06
N VAL A 423 4.94 -6.17 -17.13
CA VAL A 423 4.28 -6.86 -15.99
C VAL A 423 4.95 -8.20 -15.67
N LYS A 424 5.36 -8.96 -16.69
CA LYS A 424 6.15 -10.20 -16.50
C LYS A 424 7.45 -9.90 -15.73
N ARG A 425 8.17 -8.85 -16.12
CA ARG A 425 9.40 -8.41 -15.45
C ARG A 425 9.12 -8.06 -13.99
N TRP A 426 8.09 -7.25 -13.72
CA TRP A 426 7.70 -6.85 -12.37
C TRP A 426 7.32 -8.01 -11.46
N ASN A 427 6.48 -8.93 -11.94
CA ASN A 427 6.07 -10.08 -11.16
C ASN A 427 7.25 -11.04 -10.90
N LEU A 428 8.11 -11.28 -11.90
CA LEU A 428 9.30 -12.10 -11.72
C LEU A 428 10.28 -11.46 -10.72
N GLY A 429 10.54 -10.16 -10.82
CA GLY A 429 11.42 -9.44 -9.88
C GLY A 429 10.86 -9.43 -8.46
N PHE A 430 9.54 -9.31 -8.30
CA PHE A 430 8.86 -9.47 -7.01
C PHE A 430 9.11 -10.85 -6.41
N TRP A 431 8.86 -11.93 -7.17
CA TRP A 431 9.04 -13.30 -6.68
C TRP A 431 10.51 -13.63 -6.38
N GLN A 432 11.44 -13.20 -7.24
CA GLN A 432 12.89 -13.35 -7.00
C GLN A 432 13.32 -12.65 -5.72
N THR A 433 12.84 -11.42 -5.47
CA THR A 433 13.15 -10.68 -4.25
C THR A 433 12.56 -11.35 -3.01
N ALA A 434 11.27 -11.77 -3.07
CA ALA A 434 10.62 -12.48 -1.98
C ALA A 434 11.34 -13.79 -1.64
N LYS A 435 11.80 -14.53 -2.65
CA LYS A 435 12.62 -15.74 -2.49
C LYS A 435 13.98 -15.44 -1.86
N ARG A 436 14.69 -14.42 -2.34
CA ARG A 436 16.03 -14.05 -1.85
C ARG A 436 16.02 -13.71 -0.37
N HIS A 437 15.06 -12.89 0.07
CA HIS A 437 15.00 -12.47 1.47
C HIS A 437 14.34 -13.51 2.38
N GLY A 438 13.52 -14.40 1.81
CA GLY A 438 12.78 -15.42 2.54
C GLY A 438 11.76 -14.84 3.52
N PHE A 439 11.02 -15.72 4.18
CA PHE A 439 10.06 -15.31 5.20
C PHE A 439 10.77 -14.86 6.48
N TRP A 440 10.29 -13.78 7.10
CA TRP A 440 10.67 -13.42 8.46
C TRP A 440 9.51 -12.84 9.26
N VAL A 441 9.41 -13.22 10.54
CA VAL A 441 8.33 -12.74 11.40
C VAL A 441 8.46 -11.22 11.60
N SER A 442 7.54 -10.48 11.00
CA SER A 442 7.48 -9.01 11.08
C SER A 442 6.11 -8.50 10.66
N PHE A 443 5.78 -7.27 11.07
CA PHE A 443 4.58 -6.60 10.59
C PHE A 443 4.61 -6.38 9.07
N PHE A 444 5.81 -6.18 8.50
CA PHE A 444 6.02 -6.13 7.06
C PHE A 444 5.55 -7.42 6.37
N TRP A 445 5.98 -8.59 6.83
CA TRP A 445 5.55 -9.87 6.24
C TRP A 445 4.11 -10.22 6.50
N LEU A 446 3.55 -9.83 7.64
CA LEU A 446 2.11 -10.00 7.86
C LEU A 446 1.35 -9.24 6.78
N SER A 447 1.72 -7.98 6.54
CA SER A 447 1.13 -7.14 5.51
C SER A 447 1.35 -7.72 4.11
N LEU A 448 2.61 -7.96 3.73
CA LEU A 448 3.00 -8.44 2.41
C LEU A 448 2.41 -9.82 2.14
N GLY A 449 2.55 -10.77 3.06
CA GLY A 449 2.07 -12.14 2.92
C GLY A 449 0.56 -12.22 2.76
N THR A 450 -0.20 -11.45 3.54
CA THR A 450 -1.66 -11.34 3.35
C THR A 450 -2.01 -10.79 1.97
N PHE A 451 -1.36 -9.72 1.54
CA PHE A 451 -1.60 -9.14 0.22
C PHE A 451 -1.23 -10.11 -0.92
N THR A 452 -0.08 -10.77 -0.83
CA THR A 452 0.37 -11.75 -1.81
C THR A 452 -0.57 -12.96 -1.88
N LEU A 453 -1.03 -13.47 -0.74
CA LEU A 453 -1.98 -14.57 -0.67
C LEU A 453 -3.33 -14.20 -1.32
N GLU A 454 -3.83 -12.98 -1.05
CA GLU A 454 -5.05 -12.47 -1.68
C GLU A 454 -4.91 -12.37 -3.19
N VAL A 455 -3.81 -11.79 -3.67
CA VAL A 455 -3.56 -11.67 -5.12
C VAL A 455 -3.40 -13.06 -5.76
N LEU A 456 -2.79 -14.04 -5.08
CA LEU A 456 -2.71 -15.42 -5.54
C LEU A 456 -4.09 -16.05 -5.69
N ILE A 457 -4.93 -16.00 -4.64
CA ILE A 457 -6.28 -16.55 -4.65
C ILE A 457 -7.13 -15.85 -5.72
N GLN A 458 -7.07 -14.51 -5.77
CA GLN A 458 -7.78 -13.73 -6.76
C GLN A 458 -7.34 -14.08 -8.18
N SER A 459 -6.04 -14.26 -8.41
CA SER A 459 -5.52 -14.64 -9.73
C SER A 459 -6.02 -16.03 -10.15
N MET A 460 -6.06 -16.99 -9.23
CA MET A 460 -6.59 -18.34 -9.51
C MET A 460 -8.08 -18.27 -9.87
N VAL A 461 -8.88 -17.53 -9.12
CA VAL A 461 -10.31 -17.33 -9.39
C VAL A 461 -10.52 -16.58 -10.71
N PHE A 462 -9.74 -15.55 -10.98
CA PHE A 462 -9.92 -14.75 -12.20
C PHE A 462 -9.54 -15.52 -13.45
N LEU A 463 -8.59 -16.47 -13.38
CA LEU A 463 -8.27 -17.35 -14.49
C LEU A 463 -9.41 -18.31 -14.86
N THR A 464 -10.27 -18.69 -13.91
CA THR A 464 -11.45 -19.52 -14.20
C THR A 464 -12.60 -18.73 -14.82
N PHE A 465 -12.53 -17.40 -14.82
CA PHE A 465 -13.62 -16.50 -15.23
C PHE A 465 -14.16 -16.76 -16.65
N PRO A 466 -13.34 -17.00 -17.71
CA PRO A 466 -13.87 -17.32 -19.04
C PRO A 466 -14.69 -18.61 -19.07
N PHE A 467 -14.30 -19.61 -18.28
CA PHE A 467 -15.01 -20.89 -18.18
C PHE A 467 -16.33 -20.73 -17.42
N VAL A 468 -16.32 -19.97 -16.33
CA VAL A 468 -17.54 -19.61 -15.59
C VAL A 468 -18.51 -18.86 -16.51
N LEU A 469 -18.03 -17.89 -17.28
CA LEU A 469 -18.87 -17.13 -18.20
C LEU A 469 -19.46 -18.02 -19.31
N ALA A 470 -18.66 -18.91 -19.90
CA ALA A 470 -19.14 -19.86 -20.89
C ALA A 470 -20.21 -20.81 -20.30
N TRP A 471 -20.00 -21.29 -19.08
CA TRP A 471 -20.97 -22.14 -18.38
C TRP A 471 -22.27 -21.39 -18.06
N LEU A 472 -22.22 -20.12 -17.62
CA LEU A 472 -23.41 -19.31 -17.36
C LEU A 472 -24.23 -18.99 -18.60
N ILE A 473 -23.58 -18.88 -19.77
CA ILE A 473 -24.28 -18.71 -21.05
C ILE A 473 -25.10 -19.97 -21.37
N LEU A 474 -24.59 -21.15 -21.02
CA LEU A 474 -25.28 -22.43 -21.24
C LEU A 474 -26.33 -22.72 -20.16
N MET A 475 -26.07 -22.34 -18.91
CA MET A 475 -26.89 -22.64 -17.73
C MET A 475 -27.13 -21.39 -16.86
N PRO A 476 -27.99 -20.44 -17.30
CA PRO A 476 -28.15 -19.15 -16.61
C PRO A 476 -28.92 -19.22 -15.28
N GLY A 477 -29.58 -20.34 -14.99
CA GLY A 477 -30.40 -20.54 -13.80
C GLY A 477 -29.64 -21.00 -12.55
N GLU A 478 -28.34 -21.23 -12.67
CA GLU A 478 -27.52 -21.81 -11.60
C GLU A 478 -27.35 -20.86 -10.42
N THR A 479 -27.57 -21.40 -9.22
CA THR A 479 -27.47 -20.68 -7.95
C THR A 479 -26.34 -21.23 -7.11
N LEU A 480 -25.62 -20.33 -6.45
CA LEU A 480 -24.65 -20.66 -5.42
C LEU A 480 -25.24 -20.30 -4.06
N THR A 481 -25.42 -21.31 -3.21
CA THR A 481 -25.77 -21.11 -1.81
C THR A 481 -24.55 -20.59 -1.07
N MET A 482 -24.59 -19.33 -0.66
CA MET A 482 -23.52 -18.69 0.08
C MET A 482 -24.02 -18.25 1.44
N TRP A 483 -23.19 -18.43 2.46
CA TRP A 483 -23.40 -17.75 3.72
C TRP A 483 -22.79 -16.35 3.61
N LEU A 484 -23.62 -15.31 3.70
CA LEU A 484 -23.21 -13.91 3.70
C LEU A 484 -23.40 -13.30 5.10
N PRO A 485 -22.40 -12.57 5.64
CA PRO A 485 -22.56 -11.88 6.91
C PRO A 485 -23.78 -10.94 6.87
N MET A 486 -24.58 -10.96 7.94
CA MET A 486 -25.83 -10.20 8.14
C MET A 486 -27.01 -10.58 7.23
N LEU A 487 -26.81 -11.46 6.24
CA LEU A 487 -27.86 -11.97 5.34
C LEU A 487 -28.21 -13.43 5.61
N GLY A 488 -27.33 -14.16 6.31
CA GLY A 488 -27.50 -15.58 6.54
C GLY A 488 -27.18 -16.38 5.28
N ILE A 489 -27.77 -17.57 5.17
CA ILE A 489 -27.64 -18.43 3.99
C ILE A 489 -28.56 -17.85 2.92
N VAL A 490 -27.99 -17.50 1.77
CA VAL A 490 -28.72 -16.96 0.63
C VAL A 490 -28.32 -17.70 -0.64
N ASP A 491 -29.32 -17.98 -1.47
CA ASP A 491 -29.10 -18.50 -2.81
C ASP A 491 -28.94 -17.32 -3.78
N ILE A 492 -27.74 -17.19 -4.34
CA ILE A 492 -27.41 -16.10 -5.28
C ILE A 492 -27.21 -16.72 -6.65
N ARG A 493 -27.89 -16.19 -7.68
CA ARG A 493 -27.61 -16.62 -9.05
C ARG A 493 -26.19 -16.21 -9.41
N ILE A 494 -25.44 -17.13 -10.01
CA ILE A 494 -24.02 -16.91 -10.27
C ILE A 494 -23.82 -15.75 -11.27
N ILE A 495 -24.79 -15.51 -12.15
CA ILE A 495 -24.81 -14.33 -13.02
C ILE A 495 -24.91 -13.00 -12.24
N ASP A 496 -25.71 -12.94 -11.17
CA ASP A 496 -25.83 -11.75 -10.33
C ASP A 496 -24.52 -11.48 -9.59
N LEU A 497 -23.81 -12.54 -9.18
CA LEU A 497 -22.48 -12.42 -8.60
C LEU A 497 -21.52 -11.79 -9.62
N VAL A 498 -21.41 -12.34 -10.83
CA VAL A 498 -20.53 -11.82 -11.90
C VAL A 498 -20.84 -10.37 -12.25
N VAL A 499 -22.12 -10.04 -12.43
CA VAL A 499 -22.59 -8.67 -12.67
C VAL A 499 -22.20 -7.77 -11.51
N GLY A 500 -22.39 -8.23 -10.27
CA GLY A 500 -21.95 -7.55 -9.07
C GLY A 500 -20.45 -7.22 -9.12
N ILE A 501 -19.58 -8.20 -9.37
CA ILE A 501 -18.13 -8.02 -9.49
C ILE A 501 -17.80 -6.92 -10.50
N PHE A 502 -18.42 -6.97 -11.68
CA PHE A 502 -18.20 -5.99 -12.74
C PHE A 502 -18.68 -4.59 -12.33
N VAL A 503 -19.88 -4.48 -11.76
CA VAL A 503 -20.44 -3.21 -11.29
C VAL A 503 -19.54 -2.59 -10.21
N PHE A 504 -19.07 -3.39 -9.26
CA PHE A 504 -18.14 -2.90 -8.22
C PHE A 504 -16.80 -2.44 -8.81
N ASP A 505 -16.20 -3.24 -9.70
CA ASP A 505 -14.97 -2.87 -10.40
C ASP A 505 -15.12 -1.56 -11.20
N TYR A 506 -16.28 -1.40 -11.83
CA TYR A 506 -16.61 -0.23 -12.65
C TYR A 506 -16.95 1.00 -11.81
N ILE A 507 -17.57 0.86 -10.63
CA ILE A 507 -17.73 1.97 -9.67
C ILE A 507 -16.36 2.53 -9.29
N LEU A 508 -15.37 1.68 -9.07
CA LEU A 508 -14.00 2.15 -8.81
C LEU A 508 -13.45 2.95 -10.00
N THR A 509 -13.74 2.53 -11.23
CA THR A 509 -13.40 3.29 -12.45
C THR A 509 -14.10 4.65 -12.49
N ILE A 510 -15.39 4.73 -12.12
CA ILE A 510 -16.13 5.99 -12.02
C ILE A 510 -15.46 6.90 -10.97
N LEU A 511 -15.15 6.39 -9.78
CA LEU A 511 -14.51 7.18 -8.71
C LEU A 511 -13.15 7.73 -9.16
N VAL A 512 -12.33 6.91 -9.82
CA VAL A 512 -11.05 7.37 -10.39
C VAL A 512 -11.29 8.40 -11.49
N THR A 513 -12.30 8.21 -12.34
CA THR A 513 -12.64 9.15 -13.42
C THR A 513 -12.98 10.53 -12.86
N LEU A 514 -13.80 10.58 -11.82
CA LEU A 514 -14.18 11.82 -11.15
C LEU A 514 -12.99 12.50 -10.47
N HIS A 515 -12.09 11.72 -9.87
CA HIS A 515 -10.90 12.27 -9.22
C HIS A 515 -9.82 12.73 -10.23
N GLU A 516 -9.61 11.99 -11.31
CA GLU A 516 -8.57 12.29 -12.30
C GLU A 516 -9.02 13.25 -13.38
N GLU A 517 -10.33 13.58 -13.43
CA GLU A 517 -10.93 14.44 -14.46
C GLU A 517 -10.68 13.93 -15.89
N LYS A 518 -10.64 12.59 -16.05
CA LYS A 518 -10.35 11.90 -17.31
C LYS A 518 -11.58 11.10 -17.80
N PRO A 519 -12.58 11.73 -18.45
CA PRO A 519 -13.85 11.09 -18.79
C PRO A 519 -13.71 9.84 -19.67
N MET A 520 -12.68 9.77 -20.53
CA MET A 520 -12.39 8.59 -21.36
C MET A 520 -12.15 7.31 -20.57
N LEU A 521 -11.79 7.40 -19.28
CA LEU A 521 -11.64 6.23 -18.41
C LEU A 521 -12.95 5.42 -18.28
N LEU A 522 -14.11 6.04 -18.46
CA LEU A 522 -15.40 5.32 -18.48
C LEU A 522 -15.47 4.37 -19.67
N ILE A 523 -15.07 4.83 -20.87
CA ILE A 523 -15.08 4.01 -22.08
C ILE A 523 -14.03 2.89 -21.96
N TYR A 524 -12.81 3.23 -21.54
CA TYR A 524 -11.75 2.24 -21.35
C TYR A 524 -12.02 1.25 -20.22
N GLY A 525 -12.81 1.66 -19.21
CA GLY A 525 -13.21 0.84 -18.08
C GLY A 525 -13.80 -0.50 -18.46
N LEU A 526 -14.55 -0.54 -19.57
CA LEU A 526 -15.15 -1.75 -20.11
C LEU A 526 -14.10 -2.80 -20.55
N GLY A 527 -12.89 -2.35 -20.91
CA GLY A 527 -11.78 -3.18 -21.34
C GLY A 527 -10.80 -3.60 -20.23
N PHE A 528 -11.03 -3.23 -18.97
CA PHE A 528 -10.09 -3.55 -17.88
C PHE A 528 -10.14 -5.00 -17.43
N VAL A 529 -11.28 -5.69 -17.55
CA VAL A 529 -11.43 -7.10 -17.17
C VAL A 529 -10.45 -8.02 -17.93
N PRO A 530 -10.34 -7.96 -19.27
CA PRO A 530 -9.32 -8.71 -20.00
C PRO A 530 -7.88 -8.43 -19.54
N ILE A 531 -7.56 -7.19 -19.18
CA ILE A 531 -6.21 -6.82 -18.69
C ILE A 531 -5.95 -7.44 -17.32
N ARG A 532 -6.95 -7.42 -16.42
CA ARG A 532 -6.86 -8.11 -15.12
C ARG A 532 -6.66 -9.61 -15.26
N TRP A 533 -7.21 -10.22 -16.32
CA TRP A 533 -6.98 -11.62 -16.64
C TRP A 533 -5.54 -11.89 -17.07
N ILE A 534 -4.96 -11.01 -17.90
CA ILE A 534 -3.54 -11.05 -18.27
C ILE A 534 -2.65 -10.88 -17.03
N ASP A 535 -2.96 -9.93 -16.15
CA ASP A 535 -2.20 -9.72 -14.90
C ASP A 535 -2.23 -10.97 -14.02
N SER A 536 -3.41 -11.59 -13.87
CA SER A 536 -3.62 -12.81 -13.08
C SER A 536 -2.82 -13.98 -13.65
N PHE A 537 -2.85 -14.15 -14.98
CA PHE A 537 -2.04 -15.14 -15.68
C PHE A 537 -0.55 -14.92 -15.43
N LEU A 538 -0.06 -13.70 -15.65
CA LEU A 538 1.35 -13.35 -15.49
C LEU A 538 1.84 -13.53 -14.06
N PHE A 539 1.03 -13.18 -13.07
CA PHE A 539 1.39 -13.30 -11.66
C PHE A 539 1.61 -14.76 -11.25
N LEU A 540 0.71 -15.66 -11.68
CA LEU A 540 0.82 -17.10 -11.43
C LEU A 540 1.89 -17.77 -12.29
N PHE A 541 2.02 -17.35 -13.55
CA PHE A 541 3.00 -17.90 -14.49
C PHE A 541 4.45 -17.60 -14.09
N THR A 542 4.71 -16.42 -13.51
CA THR A 542 6.06 -16.00 -13.11
C THR A 542 6.54 -16.60 -11.78
N LEU A 543 5.64 -17.06 -10.93
CA LEU A 543 5.98 -17.72 -9.66
C LEU A 543 6.92 -18.92 -9.86
N PRO A 544 6.61 -19.94 -10.67
CA PRO A 544 7.52 -21.07 -10.90
C PRO A 544 8.77 -20.66 -11.67
N LEU A 545 8.71 -19.64 -12.56
CA LEU A 545 9.86 -19.18 -13.33
C LEU A 545 11.01 -18.66 -12.44
N THR A 546 10.70 -18.21 -11.22
CA THR A 546 11.69 -17.78 -10.23
C THR A 546 12.70 -18.88 -9.83
N TYR A 547 12.37 -20.15 -10.10
CA TYR A 547 13.27 -21.29 -9.86
C TYR A 547 14.10 -21.70 -11.08
N PHE A 548 13.77 -21.19 -12.27
CA PHE A 548 14.40 -21.59 -13.54
C PHE A 548 15.11 -20.44 -14.26
N VAL A 549 14.74 -19.19 -13.94
CA VAL A 549 15.27 -18.00 -14.61
C VAL A 549 16.17 -17.25 -13.63
N GLU A 550 17.46 -17.28 -13.91
CA GLU A 550 18.45 -16.38 -13.31
C GLU A 550 18.66 -15.19 -14.25
N SER A 551 18.70 -13.97 -13.70
CA SER A 551 19.02 -12.76 -14.46
C SER A 551 20.52 -12.46 -14.34
N ASP A 552 21.16 -12.17 -15.48
CA ASP A 552 22.53 -11.63 -15.53
C ASP A 552 22.58 -10.12 -15.20
N GLY A 553 21.40 -9.51 -14.97
CA GLY A 553 21.21 -8.11 -14.67
C GLY A 553 21.17 -7.20 -15.89
N ARG A 554 21.36 -7.72 -17.11
CA ARG A 554 21.48 -6.87 -18.31
C ARG A 554 20.19 -6.12 -18.63
N TRP A 555 20.34 -4.86 -18.99
CA TRP A 555 19.21 -3.99 -19.30
C TRP A 555 18.80 -4.14 -20.77
N ALA A 556 17.52 -4.42 -21.03
CA ALA A 556 16.89 -4.26 -22.33
C ALA A 556 15.90 -3.08 -22.30
N SER A 557 16.12 -2.07 -23.15
CA SER A 557 15.21 -0.92 -23.25
C SER A 557 13.89 -1.30 -23.95
N PRO A 558 12.72 -0.86 -23.48
CA PRO A 558 11.46 -1.02 -24.19
C PRO A 558 11.41 -0.14 -25.45
N SER A 559 10.63 -0.51 -26.47
CA SER A 559 10.43 0.37 -27.62
C SER A 559 9.65 1.62 -27.22
N ARG A 560 10.27 2.81 -27.31
CA ARG A 560 9.66 4.11 -27.03
C ARG A 560 9.28 4.85 -28.32
N LYS A 561 8.20 5.63 -28.27
CA LYS A 561 7.67 6.42 -29.38
C LYS A 561 7.91 7.90 -29.18
#